data_AF-A0A959PDJ5-F1
#
_entry.id   AF-A0A959PDJ5-F1
#
_cell.length_a   1.000
_cell.length_b   1.000
_cell.length_c   1.000
_cell.angle_alpha   90.00
_cell.angle_beta   90.00
_cell.angle_gamma   90.00
#
_symmetry.space_group_name_H-M   'P 1'
#
loop_
_entity.id
_entity.type
_entity.pdbx_description
1 polymer ?
#
loop_
_entity_poly.entity_id
_entity_poly.type
_entity_poly.pdbx_seq_one_letter_code
_entity_poly.pdbx_strand_id
1 'polypeptide(L)'
;MYPTLYDLVLDLFGMSIPPFKLVQSFGMMVALAFLAASMDLKSELKRKEEQGLLQSVKKNVWRGVKSSMLEKLTSALIGFVIGYKFLALITDFDTVSVNPQAFILSSEGSLLGGLLGAAISVGMRIWDDRKVKGEPREVEIDVHPYEQVGTITILAAVFGIGGAKIFHNLENLDELMADPVGALVSFSGLSFLGGLICATAAILWYARKNNIKM
;
A
#
# COMPACT_ATOMS: atom_id res chain seq x y z
N MET A 1 10.90 3.97 -22.05
CA MET A 1 9.77 4.07 -21.11
C MET A 1 9.40 5.52 -20.99
N TYR A 2 8.11 5.82 -20.92
CA TYR A 2 7.64 7.17 -20.57
C TYR A 2 7.97 7.46 -19.11
N PRO A 3 8.45 8.66 -18.76
CA PRO A 3 8.68 9.04 -17.38
C PRO A 3 7.38 9.04 -16.57
N THR A 4 6.37 9.74 -17.07
CA THR A 4 5.08 9.91 -16.38
C THR A 4 3.92 9.37 -17.20
N LEU A 5 2.81 9.11 -16.51
CA LEU A 5 1.55 8.73 -17.16
C LEU A 5 1.07 9.80 -18.14
N TYR A 6 1.43 11.07 -17.91
CA TYR A 6 1.12 12.16 -18.82
C TYR A 6 1.77 11.93 -20.19
N ASP A 7 3.07 11.61 -20.21
CA ASP A 7 3.82 11.41 -21.44
C ASP A 7 3.29 10.20 -22.22
N LEU A 8 2.92 9.12 -21.51
CA LEU A 8 2.32 7.92 -22.10
C LEU A 8 0.97 8.23 -22.78
N VAL A 9 0.09 8.96 -22.09
CA VAL A 9 -1.26 9.24 -22.59
C VAL A 9 -1.24 10.29 -23.70
N LEU A 10 -0.34 11.27 -23.60
CA LEU A 10 -0.15 12.26 -24.64
C LEU A 10 0.30 11.61 -25.95
N ASP A 11 1.23 10.65 -25.90
CA ASP A 11 1.73 10.00 -27.12
C ASP A 11 0.73 9.00 -27.71
N LEU A 12 0.02 8.22 -26.88
CA LEU A 12 -0.93 7.21 -27.36
C LEU A 12 -2.26 7.80 -27.84
N PHE A 13 -2.74 8.86 -27.19
CA PHE A 13 -4.11 9.37 -27.40
C PHE A 13 -4.15 10.86 -27.79
N GLY A 14 -3.01 11.56 -27.81
CA GLY A 14 -2.96 13.00 -28.08
C GLY A 14 -3.60 13.87 -26.99
N MET A 15 -3.91 13.29 -25.81
CA MET A 15 -4.68 13.97 -24.75
C MET A 15 -3.75 14.54 -23.68
N SER A 16 -3.87 15.85 -23.42
CA SER A 16 -3.09 16.53 -22.38
C SER A 16 -3.88 16.58 -21.06
N ILE A 17 -3.54 15.68 -20.12
CA ILE A 17 -4.17 15.61 -18.78
C ILE A 17 -3.12 15.95 -17.71
N PRO A 18 -2.98 17.23 -17.30
CA PRO A 18 -1.90 17.67 -16.40
C PRO A 18 -1.72 16.83 -15.12
N PRO A 19 -2.78 16.39 -14.41
CA PRO A 19 -2.65 15.54 -13.22
C PRO A 19 -1.82 14.26 -13.40
N PHE A 20 -1.71 13.74 -14.63
CA PHE A 20 -0.95 12.52 -14.91
C PHE A 20 0.57 12.69 -14.78
N LYS A 21 1.07 13.93 -14.67
CA LYS A 21 2.49 14.21 -14.40
C LYS A 21 2.94 13.72 -13.02
N LEU A 22 2.01 13.61 -12.07
CA LEU A 22 2.32 13.15 -10.71
C LEU A 22 2.57 11.64 -10.64
N VAL A 23 2.02 10.87 -11.58
CA VAL A 23 2.07 9.42 -11.56
C VAL A 23 3.19 8.95 -12.47
N GLN A 24 4.23 8.37 -11.87
CA GLN A 24 5.33 7.76 -12.62
C GLN A 24 4.84 6.50 -13.34
N SER A 25 5.16 6.36 -14.63
CA SER A 25 4.69 5.22 -15.43
C SER A 25 5.21 3.88 -14.89
N PHE A 26 6.45 3.85 -14.41
CA PHE A 26 7.02 2.66 -13.78
C PHE A 26 6.17 2.18 -12.59
N GLY A 27 5.89 3.08 -11.63
CA GLY A 27 5.09 2.74 -10.45
C GLY A 27 3.67 2.31 -10.81
N MET A 28 3.06 2.94 -11.82
CA MET A 28 1.76 2.53 -12.33
C MET A 28 1.78 1.11 -12.89
N MET A 29 2.77 0.77 -13.72
CA MET A 29 2.88 -0.57 -14.30
C MET A 29 3.13 -1.64 -13.24
N VAL A 30 3.94 -1.33 -12.22
CA VAL A 30 4.14 -2.21 -11.07
C VAL A 30 2.82 -2.42 -10.31
N ALA A 31 2.05 -1.36 -10.06
CA ALA A 31 0.75 -1.46 -9.40
C ALA A 31 -0.23 -2.31 -10.22
N LEU A 32 -0.29 -2.13 -11.54
CA LEU A 32 -1.11 -2.94 -12.44
C LEU A 32 -0.68 -4.42 -12.43
N ALA A 33 0.62 -4.70 -12.38
CA ALA A 33 1.14 -6.07 -12.27
C ALA A 33 0.69 -6.73 -10.95
N PHE A 34 0.76 -6.03 -9.81
CA PHE A 34 0.24 -6.53 -8.54
C PHE A 34 -1.27 -6.77 -8.58
N LEU A 35 -2.04 -5.89 -9.22
CA LEU A 35 -3.49 -6.08 -9.38
C LEU A 35 -3.79 -7.31 -10.24
N ALA A 36 -3.13 -7.46 -11.38
CA ALA A 36 -3.30 -8.62 -12.26
C ALA A 36 -2.94 -9.93 -11.53
N ALA A 37 -1.78 -9.98 -10.87
CA ALA A 37 -1.35 -11.14 -10.08
C ALA A 37 -2.32 -11.45 -8.93
N SER A 38 -2.85 -10.42 -8.26
CA SER A 38 -3.84 -10.57 -7.19
C SER A 38 -5.16 -11.13 -7.71
N MET A 39 -5.61 -10.72 -8.91
CA MET A 39 -6.83 -11.23 -9.53
C MET A 39 -6.66 -12.70 -9.95
N ASP A 40 -5.52 -13.04 -10.54
CA ASP A 40 -5.17 -14.40 -10.92
C ASP A 40 -5.11 -15.32 -9.69
N LEU A 41 -4.33 -14.93 -8.66
CA LEU A 41 -4.22 -15.69 -7.43
C LEU A 41 -5.57 -15.88 -6.72
N LYS A 42 -6.41 -14.85 -6.68
CA LYS A 42 -7.76 -14.96 -6.11
C LYS A 42 -8.62 -15.97 -6.86
N SER A 43 -8.57 -15.93 -8.20
CA SER A 43 -9.33 -16.85 -9.05
C SER A 43 -8.85 -18.29 -8.87
N GLU A 44 -7.54 -18.49 -8.79
CA GLU A 44 -6.95 -19.81 -8.61
C GLU A 44 -7.20 -20.41 -7.21
N LEU A 45 -7.09 -19.61 -6.14
CA LEU A 45 -7.43 -20.09 -4.79
C LEU A 45 -8.91 -20.45 -4.67
N LYS A 46 -9.79 -19.65 -5.29
CA LYS A 46 -11.22 -19.95 -5.34
C LYS A 46 -11.48 -21.26 -6.11
N ARG A 47 -10.85 -21.43 -7.27
CA ARG A 47 -10.95 -22.67 -8.07
C ARG A 47 -10.47 -23.90 -7.29
N LYS A 48 -9.36 -23.79 -6.55
CA LYS A 48 -8.83 -24.89 -5.72
C LYS A 48 -9.71 -25.21 -4.52
N GLU A 49 -10.35 -24.21 -3.92
CA GLU A 49 -11.33 -24.41 -2.85
C GLU A 49 -12.59 -25.09 -3.36
N GLU A 50 -13.12 -24.68 -4.51
CA GLU A 50 -14.26 -25.35 -5.17
C GLU A 50 -13.96 -26.82 -5.51
N GLN A 51 -12.69 -27.15 -5.75
CA GLN A 51 -12.20 -28.53 -5.96
C GLN A 51 -11.95 -29.31 -4.66
N GLY A 52 -12.15 -28.69 -3.50
CA GLY A 52 -11.87 -29.30 -2.19
C GLY A 52 -10.40 -29.47 -1.86
N LEU A 53 -9.48 -28.91 -2.65
CA LEU A 53 -8.03 -28.95 -2.41
C LEU A 53 -7.61 -28.00 -1.28
N LEU A 54 -8.39 -26.92 -1.09
CA LEU A 54 -8.22 -25.95 -0.01
C LEU A 54 -9.51 -25.89 0.82
N GLN A 55 -9.35 -25.59 2.12
CA GLN A 55 -10.46 -25.49 3.06
C GLN A 55 -10.43 -24.13 3.76
N SER A 56 -11.59 -23.64 4.15
CA SER A 56 -11.72 -22.47 5.02
C SER A 56 -11.11 -22.76 6.39
N VAL A 57 -10.59 -21.71 7.02
CA VAL A 57 -10.05 -21.77 8.37
C VAL A 57 -10.98 -21.01 9.29
N LYS A 58 -11.49 -21.70 10.31
CA LYS A 58 -12.27 -21.10 11.39
C LYS A 58 -11.40 -20.13 12.18
N LYS A 59 -11.82 -18.87 12.25
CA LYS A 59 -11.18 -17.84 13.08
C LYS A 59 -12.21 -17.16 13.96
N ASN A 60 -11.84 -16.99 15.23
CA ASN A 60 -12.61 -16.18 16.13
C ASN A 60 -12.32 -14.70 15.86
N VAL A 61 -13.38 -13.93 15.58
CA VAL A 61 -13.30 -12.49 15.37
C VAL A 61 -14.29 -11.78 16.28
N TRP A 62 -13.82 -10.73 16.94
CA TRP A 62 -14.67 -9.84 17.72
C TRP A 62 -15.55 -9.01 16.78
N ARG A 63 -16.87 -9.25 16.82
CA ARG A 63 -17.87 -8.39 16.17
C ARG A 63 -18.53 -7.50 17.20
N GLY A 64 -18.95 -6.30 16.79
CA GLY A 64 -19.65 -5.36 17.68
C GLY A 64 -18.73 -4.39 18.45
N VAL A 65 -17.42 -4.43 18.23
CA VAL A 65 -16.46 -3.52 18.89
C VAL A 65 -16.40 -2.20 18.12
N LYS A 66 -16.68 -1.09 18.82
CA LYS A 66 -16.45 0.26 18.29
C LYS A 66 -14.98 0.62 18.39
N SER A 67 -14.51 1.49 17.51
CA SER A 67 -13.12 1.94 17.53
C SER A 67 -12.77 2.64 18.84
N SER A 68 -11.62 2.25 19.40
CA SER A 68 -11.07 2.83 20.62
C SER A 68 -10.64 4.28 20.45
N MET A 69 -10.41 5.00 21.55
CA MET A 69 -9.91 6.38 21.49
C MET A 69 -8.53 6.45 20.81
N LEU A 70 -7.66 5.46 21.07
CA LEU A 70 -6.35 5.36 20.44
C LEU A 70 -6.47 5.16 18.92
N GLU A 71 -7.40 4.32 18.49
CA GLU A 71 -7.68 4.12 17.07
C GLU A 71 -8.18 5.38 16.36
N LYS A 72 -9.03 6.17 17.03
CA LYS A 72 -9.50 7.45 16.49
C LYS A 72 -8.35 8.46 16.40
N LEU A 73 -7.50 8.51 17.42
CA LEU A 73 -6.33 9.38 17.43
C LEU A 73 -5.31 9.01 16.36
N THR A 74 -5.01 7.72 16.18
CA THR A 74 -4.13 7.24 15.11
C THR A 74 -4.73 7.51 13.73
N SER A 75 -6.04 7.33 13.56
CA SER A 75 -6.75 7.73 12.33
C SER A 75 -6.63 9.22 12.06
N ALA A 76 -6.78 10.07 13.09
CA ALA A 76 -6.60 11.51 12.98
C ALA A 76 -5.18 11.88 12.54
N LEU A 77 -4.17 11.25 13.14
CA LEU A 77 -2.76 11.49 12.80
C LEU A 77 -2.45 11.10 11.35
N ILE A 78 -2.89 9.92 10.93
CA ILE A 78 -2.72 9.45 9.55
C ILE A 78 -3.46 10.38 8.57
N GLY A 79 -4.71 10.73 8.89
CA GLY A 79 -5.50 11.69 8.12
C GLY A 79 -4.82 13.05 8.02
N PHE A 80 -4.19 13.51 9.11
CA PHE A 80 -3.42 14.75 9.12
C PHE A 80 -2.23 14.69 8.16
N VAL A 81 -1.39 13.66 8.26
CA VAL A 81 -0.20 13.53 7.40
C VAL A 81 -0.60 13.45 5.92
N ILE A 82 -1.63 12.65 5.60
CA ILE A 82 -2.13 12.54 4.23
C ILE A 82 -2.69 13.87 3.75
N GLY A 83 -3.59 14.50 4.51
CA GLY A 83 -4.21 15.77 4.13
C GLY A 83 -3.20 16.91 4.01
N TYR A 84 -2.19 16.93 4.88
CA TYR A 84 -1.10 17.92 4.90
C TYR A 84 -0.33 17.90 3.58
N LYS A 85 -0.03 16.71 3.06
CA LYS A 85 0.63 16.54 1.75
C LYS A 85 -0.32 16.73 0.58
N PHE A 86 -1.50 16.14 0.65
CA PHE A 86 -2.41 16.06 -0.48
C PHE A 86 -3.01 17.41 -0.87
N LEU A 87 -3.36 18.27 0.09
CA LEU A 87 -3.91 19.58 -0.24
C LEU A 87 -2.85 20.48 -0.91
N ALA A 88 -1.62 20.44 -0.41
CA ALA A 88 -0.49 21.17 -1.01
C ALA A 88 -0.16 20.71 -2.44
N LEU A 89 -0.32 19.42 -2.73
CA LEU A 89 -0.17 18.88 -4.08
C LEU A 89 -1.23 19.39 -5.07
N ILE A 90 -2.40 19.82 -4.58
CA ILE A 90 -3.44 20.44 -5.41
C ILE A 90 -3.20 21.95 -5.54
N THR A 91 -2.83 22.64 -4.47
CA THR A 91 -2.67 24.10 -4.47
C THR A 91 -1.41 24.55 -5.20
N ASP A 92 -0.32 23.78 -5.10
CA ASP A 92 1.00 24.12 -5.65
C ASP A 92 1.43 23.13 -6.73
N PHE A 93 0.43 22.65 -7.51
CA PHE A 93 0.59 21.58 -8.49
C PHE A 93 1.75 21.80 -9.46
N ASP A 94 1.91 23.01 -9.98
CA ASP A 94 2.97 23.32 -10.95
C ASP A 94 4.36 23.08 -10.36
N THR A 95 4.59 23.51 -9.12
CA THR A 95 5.85 23.30 -8.39
C THR A 95 6.05 21.83 -8.03
N VAL A 96 5.01 21.17 -7.52
CA VAL A 96 5.08 19.76 -7.07
C VAL A 96 5.25 18.79 -8.23
N SER A 97 4.64 19.07 -9.39
CA SER A 97 4.68 18.20 -10.57
C SER A 97 6.08 18.03 -11.17
N VAL A 98 6.99 18.98 -10.91
CA VAL A 98 8.39 18.92 -11.37
C VAL A 98 9.18 17.84 -10.61
N ASN A 99 8.99 17.74 -9.29
CA ASN A 99 9.64 16.72 -8.48
C ASN A 99 8.73 16.21 -7.34
N PRO A 100 7.75 15.34 -7.66
CA PRO A 100 6.82 14.83 -6.66
C PRO A 100 7.50 14.03 -5.55
N GLN A 101 8.61 13.35 -5.87
CA GLN A 101 9.35 12.53 -4.91
C GLN A 101 10.01 13.38 -3.84
N ALA A 102 10.69 14.47 -4.23
CA ALA A 102 11.29 15.41 -3.28
C ALA A 102 10.23 16.07 -2.40
N PHE A 103 9.08 16.44 -2.97
CA PHE A 103 7.98 17.01 -2.20
C PHE A 103 7.38 16.04 -1.17
N ILE A 104 7.22 14.76 -1.52
CA ILE A 104 6.71 13.75 -0.57
C ILE A 104 7.66 13.59 0.62
N LEU A 105 8.97 13.65 0.39
CA LEU A 105 10.02 13.52 1.42
C LEU A 105 10.30 14.82 2.19
N SER A 106 9.85 15.97 1.71
CA SER A 106 10.10 17.26 2.37
C SER A 106 9.24 17.44 3.63
N SER A 107 9.51 18.48 4.41
CA SER A 107 8.62 18.93 5.48
C SER A 107 7.51 19.88 4.99
N GLU A 108 7.44 20.16 3.68
CA GLU A 108 6.45 21.09 3.12
C GLU A 108 5.06 20.47 3.04
N GLY A 109 4.04 21.30 3.20
CA GLY A 109 2.64 20.91 3.08
C GLY A 109 1.69 21.97 3.63
N SER A 110 0.40 21.64 3.68
CA SER A 110 -0.67 22.55 4.07
C SER A 110 -1.25 22.18 5.43
N LEU A 111 -1.08 23.06 6.43
CA LEU A 111 -1.65 22.85 7.77
C LEU A 111 -3.17 22.74 7.73
N LEU A 112 -3.82 23.55 6.88
CA LEU A 112 -5.26 23.46 6.62
C LEU A 112 -5.63 22.08 6.05
N GLY A 113 -4.85 21.59 5.08
CA GLY A 113 -5.02 20.25 4.52
C GLY A 113 -4.91 19.16 5.57
N GLY A 114 -3.95 19.28 6.48
CA GLY A 114 -3.80 18.35 7.59
C GLY A 114 -5.00 18.35 8.52
N LEU A 115 -5.50 19.51 8.93
CA LEU A 115 -6.69 19.60 9.78
C LEU A 115 -7.93 19.01 9.10
N LEU A 116 -8.14 19.30 7.81
CA LEU A 116 -9.24 18.72 7.04
C LEU A 116 -9.11 17.20 6.91
N GLY A 117 -7.93 16.69 6.58
CA GLY A 117 -7.67 15.26 6.47
C GLY A 117 -7.88 14.52 7.79
N ALA A 118 -7.46 15.11 8.91
CA ALA A 118 -7.72 14.57 10.24
C ALA A 118 -9.22 14.51 10.55
N ALA A 119 -9.95 15.60 10.30
CA ALA A 119 -11.39 15.68 10.53
C ALA A 119 -12.17 14.66 9.68
N ILE A 120 -11.81 14.51 8.40
CA ILE A 120 -12.39 13.51 7.49
C ILE A 120 -12.12 12.10 8.01
N SER A 121 -10.87 11.77 8.35
CA SER A 121 -10.50 10.42 8.81
C SER A 121 -11.22 10.02 10.09
N VAL A 122 -11.29 10.91 11.08
CA VAL A 122 -12.06 10.67 12.31
C VAL A 122 -13.56 10.60 12.03
N GLY A 123 -14.07 11.47 11.16
CA GLY A 123 -15.47 11.47 10.74
C GLY A 123 -15.88 10.13 10.11
N MET A 124 -15.05 9.57 9.23
CA MET A 124 -15.23 8.25 8.64
C MET A 124 -15.25 7.15 9.72
N ARG A 125 -14.30 7.18 10.66
CA ARG A 125 -14.24 6.21 11.77
C ARG A 125 -15.51 6.24 12.63
N ILE A 126 -15.99 7.44 12.97
CA ILE A 126 -17.24 7.63 13.72
C ILE A 126 -18.44 7.14 12.92
N TRP A 127 -18.46 7.38 11.61
CA TRP A 127 -19.53 6.89 10.74
C TRP A 127 -19.58 5.36 10.70
N ASP A 128 -18.43 4.70 10.66
CA ASP A 128 -18.35 3.24 10.72
C ASP A 128 -18.73 2.70 12.10
N ASP A 129 -18.31 3.34 13.20
CA ASP A 129 -18.75 3.00 14.55
C ASP A 129 -20.29 3.06 14.72
N ARG A 130 -20.95 3.99 14.01
CA ARG A 130 -22.43 4.11 14.03
C ARG A 130 -23.12 2.96 13.31
N LYS A 131 -22.45 2.31 12.34
CA LYS A 131 -22.97 1.14 11.62
C LYS A 131 -22.82 -0.15 12.43
N VAL A 132 -21.93 -0.16 13.43
CA VAL A 132 -21.75 -1.31 14.34
C VAL A 132 -23.01 -1.48 15.21
N LYS A 133 -23.71 -2.60 15.02
CA LYS A 133 -24.90 -2.98 15.79
C LYS A 133 -24.60 -4.19 16.67
N GLY A 134 -25.22 -4.23 17.85
CA GLY A 134 -25.07 -5.32 18.81
C GLY A 134 -23.93 -5.10 19.80
N GLU A 135 -23.87 -5.99 20.79
CA GLU A 135 -22.83 -6.01 21.81
C GLU A 135 -21.56 -6.70 21.29
N PRO A 136 -20.37 -6.35 21.82
CA PRO A 136 -19.12 -7.05 21.53
C PRO A 136 -19.25 -8.55 21.83
N ARG A 137 -19.13 -9.39 20.79
CA ARG A 137 -19.20 -10.85 20.89
C ARG A 137 -18.12 -11.47 20.02
N GLU A 138 -17.46 -12.50 20.54
CA GLU A 138 -16.56 -13.34 19.77
C GLU A 138 -17.40 -14.29 18.91
N VAL A 139 -17.26 -14.19 17.58
CA VAL A 139 -17.98 -15.03 16.62
C VAL A 139 -16.97 -15.80 15.82
N GLU A 140 -17.17 -17.11 15.71
CA GLU A 140 -16.40 -17.96 14.80
C GLU A 140 -16.87 -17.68 13.37
N ILE A 141 -15.96 -17.20 12.53
CA ILE A 141 -16.21 -17.01 11.10
C ILE A 141 -15.30 -17.96 10.31
N ASP A 142 -15.85 -18.51 9.22
CA ASP A 142 -15.06 -19.21 8.23
C ASP A 142 -14.35 -18.18 7.35
N VAL A 143 -13.01 -18.22 7.37
CA VAL A 143 -12.18 -17.36 6.51
C VAL A 143 -11.68 -18.20 5.34
N HIS A 144 -12.07 -17.79 4.14
CA HIS A 144 -11.70 -18.50 2.92
C HIS A 144 -10.29 -18.09 2.44
N PRO A 145 -9.51 -19.00 1.82
CA PRO A 145 -8.17 -18.68 1.32
C PRO A 145 -8.13 -17.50 0.34
N TYR A 146 -9.13 -17.39 -0.55
CA TYR A 146 -9.19 -16.31 -1.54
C TYR A 146 -9.44 -14.92 -0.91
N GLU A 147 -9.98 -14.86 0.32
CA GLU A 147 -10.19 -13.59 1.05
C GLU A 147 -8.88 -13.01 1.57
N GLN A 148 -7.87 -13.86 1.78
CA GLN A 148 -6.56 -13.45 2.28
C GLN A 148 -5.63 -12.91 1.19
N VAL A 149 -6.02 -13.02 -0.09
CA VAL A 149 -5.20 -12.55 -1.22
C VAL A 149 -4.88 -11.07 -1.12
N GLY A 150 -5.81 -10.23 -0.64
CA GLY A 150 -5.53 -8.81 -0.42
C GLY A 150 -4.36 -8.60 0.56
N THR A 151 -4.34 -9.35 1.65
CA THR A 151 -3.22 -9.29 2.62
C THR A 151 -1.92 -9.81 2.02
N ILE A 152 -1.97 -10.91 1.25
CA ILE A 152 -0.80 -11.45 0.54
C ILE A 152 -0.21 -10.41 -0.43
N THR A 153 -1.06 -9.73 -1.21
CA THR A 153 -0.64 -8.70 -2.16
C THR A 153 0.02 -7.51 -1.44
N ILE A 154 -0.52 -7.07 -0.31
CA ILE A 154 0.08 -6.00 0.50
C ILE A 154 1.46 -6.43 1.02
N LEU A 155 1.58 -7.66 1.56
CA LEU A 155 2.87 -8.19 1.99
C LEU A 155 3.87 -8.26 0.83
N ALA A 156 3.43 -8.72 -0.34
CA ALA A 156 4.27 -8.78 -1.54
C ALA A 156 4.78 -7.39 -1.95
N ALA A 157 3.92 -6.37 -1.91
CA ALA A 157 4.31 -5.01 -2.25
C ALA A 157 5.30 -4.42 -1.22
N VAL A 158 5.00 -4.55 0.08
CA VAL A 158 5.84 -3.98 1.15
C VAL A 158 7.20 -4.67 1.22
N PHE A 159 7.23 -6.01 1.30
CA PHE A 159 8.48 -6.76 1.40
C PHE A 159 9.21 -6.88 0.06
N GLY A 160 8.50 -6.79 -1.07
CA GLY A 160 9.11 -6.74 -2.40
C GLY A 160 9.87 -5.44 -2.61
N ILE A 161 9.24 -4.29 -2.38
CA ILE A 161 9.89 -2.98 -2.54
C ILE A 161 10.96 -2.79 -1.46
N GLY A 162 10.61 -3.07 -0.18
CA GLY A 162 11.55 -2.93 0.93
C GLY A 162 12.75 -3.87 0.82
N GLY A 163 12.52 -5.14 0.49
CA GLY A 163 13.59 -6.13 0.30
C GLY A 163 14.50 -5.79 -0.87
N ALA A 164 13.94 -5.31 -1.99
CA ALA A 164 14.72 -4.86 -3.13
C ALA A 164 15.68 -3.72 -2.76
N LYS A 165 15.23 -2.79 -1.92
CA LYS A 165 16.06 -1.66 -1.47
C LYS A 165 17.15 -2.11 -0.49
N ILE A 166 16.81 -2.97 0.48
CA ILE A 166 17.77 -3.51 1.44
C ILE A 166 18.90 -4.24 0.73
N PHE A 167 18.56 -5.16 -0.19
CA PHE A 167 19.56 -5.93 -0.92
C PHE A 167 20.40 -5.08 -1.86
N HIS A 168 19.80 -4.08 -2.51
CA HIS A 168 20.58 -3.14 -3.32
C HIS A 168 21.66 -2.44 -2.48
N ASN A 169 21.32 -2.01 -1.25
CA ASN A 169 22.29 -1.38 -0.36
C ASN A 169 23.33 -2.36 0.19
N LEU A 170 22.99 -3.64 0.35
CA LEU A 170 23.95 -4.70 0.72
C LEU A 170 24.88 -5.07 -0.44
N GLU A 171 24.41 -4.98 -1.68
CA GLU A 171 25.21 -5.19 -2.89
C GLU A 171 26.15 -4.01 -3.15
N ASN A 172 25.76 -2.79 -2.75
CA ASN A 172 26.50 -1.54 -2.99
C ASN A 172 26.92 -0.87 -1.67
N LEU A 173 27.70 -1.60 -0.85
CA LEU A 173 28.14 -1.11 0.46
C LEU A 173 29.00 0.15 0.38
N ASP A 174 29.76 0.32 -0.70
CA ASP A 174 30.59 1.51 -0.91
C ASP A 174 29.73 2.78 -1.04
N GLU A 175 28.63 2.70 -1.79
CA GLU A 175 27.65 3.79 -1.92
C GLU A 175 26.92 4.06 -0.60
N LEU A 176 26.57 3.00 0.14
CA LEU A 176 25.94 3.10 1.45
C LEU A 176 26.88 3.75 2.49
N MET A 177 28.18 3.46 2.46
CA MET A 177 29.16 4.08 3.37
C MET A 177 29.42 5.54 3.02
N ALA A 178 29.38 5.89 1.73
CA ALA A 178 29.60 7.24 1.26
C ALA A 178 28.43 8.19 1.58
N ASP A 179 27.18 7.73 1.41
CA ASP A 179 25.97 8.49 1.78
C ASP A 179 24.88 7.56 2.36
N PRO A 180 24.94 7.25 3.67
CA PRO A 180 24.03 6.31 4.30
C PRO A 180 22.56 6.74 4.22
N VAL A 181 22.29 8.04 4.34
CA VAL A 181 20.93 8.57 4.36
C VAL A 181 20.37 8.64 2.94
N GLY A 182 21.15 9.14 1.98
CA GLY A 182 20.74 9.17 0.58
C GLY A 182 20.56 7.79 -0.02
N ALA A 183 21.45 6.84 0.29
CA ALA A 183 21.34 5.45 -0.17
C ALA A 183 20.08 4.76 0.37
N LEU A 184 19.64 5.06 1.60
CA LEU A 184 18.43 4.47 2.18
C LEU A 184 17.14 5.13 1.69
N VAL A 185 17.13 6.46 1.54
CA VAL A 185 15.92 7.25 1.24
C VAL A 185 15.68 7.40 -0.26
N SER A 186 16.70 7.22 -1.10
CA SER A 186 16.55 7.29 -2.55
C SER A 186 15.61 6.22 -3.10
N PHE A 187 14.74 6.61 -4.02
CA PHE A 187 13.87 5.68 -4.76
C PHE A 187 14.59 4.97 -5.93
N SER A 188 15.88 5.27 -6.15
CA SER A 188 16.74 4.58 -7.13
C SER A 188 17.38 3.33 -6.52
N GLY A 189 17.69 2.36 -7.37
CA GLY A 189 18.43 1.16 -6.96
C GLY A 189 17.54 0.14 -6.23
N LEU A 190 16.93 -0.76 -7.00
CA LEU A 190 16.07 -1.83 -6.51
C LEU A 190 16.59 -3.17 -7.02
N SER A 191 17.09 -4.03 -6.13
CA SER A 191 17.54 -5.39 -6.47
C SER A 191 16.33 -6.31 -6.65
N PHE A 192 16.14 -6.83 -7.87
CA PHE A 192 15.02 -7.73 -8.18
C PHE A 192 15.03 -8.99 -7.31
N LEU A 193 16.20 -9.62 -7.13
CA LEU A 193 16.33 -10.84 -6.34
C LEU A 193 16.05 -10.60 -4.86
N GLY A 194 16.54 -9.49 -4.31
CA GLY A 194 16.24 -9.10 -2.93
C GLY A 194 14.74 -8.92 -2.69
N GLY A 195 14.05 -8.26 -3.61
CA GLY A 195 12.60 -8.10 -3.54
C GLY A 195 11.86 -9.43 -3.60
N LEU A 196 12.25 -10.32 -4.52
CA LEU A 196 11.66 -11.65 -4.65
C LEU A 196 11.83 -12.48 -3.37
N ILE A 197 13.05 -12.57 -2.84
CA ILE A 197 13.37 -13.37 -1.65
C ILE A 197 12.57 -12.88 -0.44
N CYS A 198 12.58 -11.57 -0.16
CA CYS A 198 11.88 -11.00 0.99
C CYS A 198 10.36 -11.15 0.87
N ALA A 199 9.79 -10.89 -0.32
CA ALA A 199 8.36 -11.07 -0.56
C ALA A 199 7.94 -12.54 -0.37
N THR A 200 8.66 -13.48 -0.97
CA THR A 200 8.39 -14.92 -0.82
C THR A 200 8.48 -15.35 0.64
N ALA A 201 9.52 -14.94 1.38
CA ALA A 201 9.67 -15.28 2.78
C ALA A 201 8.50 -14.76 3.64
N ALA A 202 8.09 -13.50 3.44
CA ALA A 202 6.96 -12.90 4.16
C ALA A 202 5.63 -13.60 3.86
N ILE A 203 5.38 -13.96 2.60
CA ILE A 203 4.17 -14.66 2.17
C ILE A 203 4.14 -16.08 2.75
N LEU A 204 5.24 -16.82 2.70
CA LEU A 204 5.34 -18.16 3.28
C LEU A 204 5.13 -18.14 4.80
N TRP A 205 5.71 -17.17 5.49
CA TRP A 205 5.48 -16.97 6.92
C TRP A 205 4.01 -16.69 7.22
N TYR A 206 3.37 -15.78 6.46
CA TYR A 206 1.96 -15.45 6.62
C TYR A 206 1.05 -16.66 6.34
N ALA A 207 1.32 -17.41 5.28
CA ALA A 207 0.55 -18.60 4.91
C ALA A 207 0.59 -19.66 6.03
N ARG A 208 1.79 -19.96 6.55
CA ARG A 208 1.97 -20.89 7.69
C ARG A 208 1.24 -20.43 8.93
N LYS A 209 1.36 -19.15 9.29
CA LYS A 209 0.70 -18.58 10.47
C LYS A 209 -0.83 -18.66 10.38
N ASN A 210 -1.39 -18.59 9.18
CA ASN A 210 -2.82 -18.60 8.94
C ASN A 210 -3.37 -19.98 8.50
N ASN A 211 -2.56 -21.04 8.58
CA ASN A 211 -2.91 -22.39 8.13
C ASN A 211 -3.42 -22.45 6.68
N ILE A 212 -2.98 -21.52 5.83
CA ILE A 212 -3.22 -21.61 4.40
C ILE A 212 -2.28 -22.69 3.88
N LYS A 213 -2.84 -23.82 3.43
CA LYS A 213 -2.08 -24.84 2.71
C LYS A 213 -1.69 -24.24 1.35
N MET A 214 -0.45 -23.76 1.24
CA MET A 214 0.19 -23.40 -0.04
C MET A 214 0.86 -24.61 -0.65
#